data_AF-A0A318AFA0-F1
#
_entry.id   AF-A0A318AFA0-F1
#
_cell.length_a   1.000
_cell.length_b   1.000
_cell.length_c   1.000
_cell.angle_alpha   90.00
_cell.angle_beta   90.00
_cell.angle_gamma   90.00
#
_symmetry.space_group_name_H-M   'P 1'
#
loop_
_entity.id
_entity.type
_entity.pdbx_description
1 polymer ?
#
loop_
_entity_poly.entity_id
_entity_poly.type
_entity_poly.pdbx_seq_one_letter_code
_entity_poly.pdbx_strand_id
1 'polypeptide(L)'
;MNDMKEQIQLPVPAERQLLHPIHIGQARAVYIRGWWFARLGSILVAVALGSVIWLLNNNLIPALLAALTTYAIGIAAGRWYTARAWDFVPRKRQLQRDGMGWRMGAAGIDAVALVAATIAFVLVAHAHRVPLAVLVFALGAVVVIGLLQGGELVYLATRTATRRDALPKIVMLIAVVISGLIAVLIGIGTAWHPQLVRVALLGGGTVLLAQTLWWVFDVSRRRQDATARPRCPQ
;
A
#
# COMPACT_ATOMS: atom_id res chain seq x y z
N MET A 1 -18.54 -19.39 60.65
CA MET A 1 -18.37 -18.32 59.64
C MET A 1 -17.84 -19.01 58.39
N ASN A 2 -18.74 -19.39 57.48
CA ASN A 2 -18.38 -20.21 56.31
C ASN A 2 -17.79 -19.30 55.24
N ASP A 3 -16.52 -19.54 54.95
CA ASP A 3 -15.75 -18.89 53.90
C ASP A 3 -16.25 -19.41 52.55
N MET A 4 -17.26 -18.73 51.98
CA MET A 4 -17.73 -18.99 50.61
C MET A 4 -16.64 -18.54 49.63
N LYS A 5 -15.71 -19.44 49.33
CA LYS A 5 -14.83 -19.33 48.17
C LYS A 5 -15.67 -19.53 46.92
N GLU A 6 -16.23 -18.45 46.41
CA GLU A 6 -16.78 -18.38 45.06
C GLU A 6 -15.64 -18.70 44.08
N GLN A 7 -15.54 -19.98 43.70
CA GLN A 7 -14.69 -20.40 42.59
C GLN A 7 -15.29 -19.82 41.33
N ILE A 8 -14.91 -18.58 41.01
CA ILE A 8 -15.15 -17.98 39.71
C ILE A 8 -14.41 -18.86 38.71
N GLN A 9 -15.14 -19.79 38.08
CA GLN A 9 -14.65 -20.55 36.94
C GLN A 9 -14.33 -19.54 35.85
N LEU A 10 -13.06 -19.16 35.76
CA LEU A 10 -12.56 -18.42 34.62
C LEU A 10 -12.77 -19.33 33.40
N PRO A 11 -13.49 -18.86 32.36
CA PRO A 11 -13.66 -19.66 31.15
C PRO A 11 -12.29 -20.08 30.63
N VAL A 12 -12.17 -21.38 30.32
CA VAL A 12 -10.95 -22.07 29.88
C VAL A 12 -10.23 -21.21 28.82
N PRO A 13 -8.89 -21.04 28.86
CA PRO A 13 -8.17 -20.14 27.96
C PRO A 13 -8.37 -20.39 26.44
N ALA A 14 -8.95 -21.53 26.06
CA ALA A 14 -9.44 -21.79 24.70
C ALA A 14 -10.62 -20.89 24.27
N GLU A 15 -11.40 -20.33 25.21
CA GLU A 15 -12.62 -19.55 24.92
C GLU A 15 -12.35 -18.05 24.68
N ARG A 16 -11.13 -17.55 24.97
CA ARG A 16 -10.73 -16.15 24.74
C ARG A 16 -9.77 -16.02 23.56
N GLN A 17 -10.09 -16.70 22.46
CA GLN A 17 -9.30 -16.59 21.25
C GLN A 17 -9.38 -15.16 20.70
N LEU A 18 -8.21 -14.54 20.50
CA LEU A 18 -8.11 -13.26 19.80
C LEU A 18 -8.46 -13.52 18.33
N LEU A 19 -9.45 -12.79 17.81
CA LEU A 19 -10.03 -13.00 16.49
C LEU A 19 -9.57 -11.93 15.52
N HIS A 20 -9.25 -12.36 14.31
CA HIS A 20 -9.04 -11.50 13.15
C HIS A 20 -10.29 -11.56 12.24
N PRO A 21 -10.71 -10.45 11.58
CA PRO A 21 -11.90 -10.41 10.73
C PRO A 21 -11.95 -11.51 9.66
N ILE A 22 -10.79 -12.00 9.23
CA ILE A 22 -10.70 -13.08 8.22
C ILE A 22 -11.24 -14.43 8.73
N HIS A 23 -11.25 -14.68 10.04
CA HIS A 23 -11.73 -15.93 10.61
C HIS A 23 -13.24 -15.95 10.83
N ILE A 24 -13.92 -14.80 10.69
CA ILE A 24 -15.35 -14.66 10.90
C ILE A 24 -16.03 -14.59 9.53
N GLY A 25 -16.94 -15.53 9.22
CA GLY A 25 -17.55 -15.63 7.90
C GLY A 25 -18.20 -14.34 7.39
N GLN A 26 -18.94 -13.64 8.25
CA GLN A 26 -19.61 -12.38 7.90
C GLN A 26 -18.63 -11.21 7.70
N ALA A 27 -17.56 -11.14 8.50
CA ALA A 27 -16.56 -10.08 8.41
C ALA A 27 -15.55 -10.33 7.27
N ARG A 28 -15.33 -11.59 6.89
CA ARG A 28 -14.37 -12.00 5.87
C ARG A 28 -14.63 -11.34 4.52
N ALA A 29 -15.88 -11.37 4.03
CA ALA A 29 -16.21 -10.80 2.73
C ALA A 29 -15.96 -9.28 2.69
N VAL A 30 -16.33 -8.58 3.76
CA VAL A 30 -16.11 -7.13 3.91
C VAL A 30 -14.61 -6.82 3.98
N TYR A 31 -13.86 -7.61 4.75
CA TYR A 31 -12.42 -7.48 4.88
C TYR A 31 -11.69 -7.71 3.54
N ILE A 32 -12.07 -8.75 2.79
CA ILE A 32 -11.48 -9.07 1.48
C ILE A 32 -11.77 -7.95 0.47
N ARG A 33 -12.98 -7.37 0.46
CA ARG A 33 -13.28 -6.21 -0.39
C ARG A 33 -12.39 -5.03 -0.06
N GLY A 34 -12.28 -4.68 1.22
CA GLY A 34 -11.38 -3.61 1.65
C GLY A 34 -9.93 -3.87 1.30
N TRP A 35 -9.50 -5.12 1.41
CA TRP A 35 -8.15 -5.55 1.02
C TRP A 35 -7.91 -5.36 -0.50
N TRP A 36 -8.86 -5.74 -1.36
CA TRP A 36 -8.77 -5.50 -2.80
C TRP A 36 -8.77 -4.02 -3.16
N PHE A 37 -9.63 -3.21 -2.55
CA PHE A 37 -9.64 -1.76 -2.79
C PHE A 37 -8.33 -1.11 -2.36
N ALA A 38 -7.71 -1.57 -1.27
CA ALA A 38 -6.39 -1.10 -0.86
C ALA A 38 -5.29 -1.47 -1.88
N ARG A 39 -5.45 -2.55 -2.66
CA ARG A 39 -4.51 -2.92 -3.74
C ARG A 39 -4.75 -2.14 -5.01
N LEU A 40 -6.00 -1.96 -5.41
CA LEU A 40 -6.37 -1.10 -6.54
C LEU A 40 -5.98 0.37 -6.27
N GLY A 41 -6.04 0.81 -5.02
CA GLY A 41 -5.55 2.11 -4.57
C GLY A 41 -4.05 2.15 -4.26
N SER A 42 -3.24 1.18 -4.72
CA SER A 42 -1.80 1.25 -4.52
C SER A 42 -1.17 2.32 -5.42
N ILE A 43 -0.07 2.91 -4.94
CA ILE A 43 0.69 3.94 -5.70
C ILE A 43 1.09 3.40 -7.08
N LEU A 44 1.44 2.11 -7.16
CA LEU A 44 1.86 1.46 -8.40
C LEU A 44 0.73 1.40 -9.43
N VAL A 45 -0.47 0.98 -9.00
CA VAL A 45 -1.65 0.96 -9.88
C VAL A 45 -2.00 2.37 -10.33
N ALA A 46 -1.92 3.36 -9.44
CA ALA A 46 -2.15 4.76 -9.78
C ALA A 46 -1.17 5.28 -10.86
N VAL A 47 0.13 5.00 -10.71
CA VAL A 47 1.16 5.40 -11.69
C VAL A 47 0.97 4.68 -13.03
N ALA A 48 0.65 3.38 -13.00
CA ALA A 48 0.37 2.60 -14.21
C ALA A 48 -0.84 3.17 -14.96
N LEU A 49 -1.94 3.44 -14.24
CA LEU A 49 -3.15 4.01 -14.81
C LEU A 49 -2.91 5.41 -15.38
N GLY A 50 -2.16 6.26 -14.66
CA GLY A 50 -1.73 7.57 -15.14
C GLY A 50 -0.91 7.46 -16.42
N SER A 51 0.03 6.50 -16.49
CA SER A 51 0.87 6.29 -17.68
C SER A 51 0.05 5.85 -18.90
N VAL A 52 -0.94 4.97 -18.71
CA VAL A 52 -1.87 4.54 -19.78
C VAL A 52 -2.73 5.71 -20.26
N ILE A 53 -3.29 6.49 -19.33
CA ILE A 53 -4.15 7.63 -19.68
C ILE A 53 -3.33 8.73 -20.39
N TRP A 54 -2.08 8.94 -19.99
CA TRP A 54 -1.19 9.84 -20.70
C TRP A 54 -0.92 9.34 -22.11
N LEU A 55 -0.62 8.04 -22.27
CA LEU A 55 -0.41 7.44 -23.58
C LEU A 55 -1.62 7.63 -24.51
N LEU A 56 -2.84 7.46 -23.99
CA LEU A 56 -4.08 7.56 -24.77
C LEU A 56 -4.44 9.02 -25.12
N ASN A 57 -4.28 9.95 -24.17
CA ASN A 57 -4.73 11.33 -24.35
C ASN A 57 -3.61 12.29 -24.78
N ASN A 58 -2.36 11.85 -24.76
CA ASN A 58 -1.16 12.67 -24.92
C ASN A 58 -1.15 13.95 -24.06
N ASN A 59 -1.89 13.95 -22.95
CA ASN A 59 -2.03 15.07 -22.04
C ASN A 59 -1.72 14.63 -20.61
N LEU A 60 -0.81 15.35 -19.97
CA LEU A 60 -0.33 15.05 -18.62
C LEU A 60 -1.40 15.32 -17.56
N ILE A 61 -2.22 16.37 -17.70
CA ILE A 61 -3.19 16.77 -16.67
C ILE A 61 -4.22 15.65 -16.36
N PRO A 62 -4.93 15.07 -17.36
CA PRO A 62 -5.88 13.99 -17.09
C PRO A 62 -5.19 12.72 -16.57
N ALA A 63 -3.95 12.46 -16.96
CA ALA A 63 -3.15 11.37 -16.43
C ALA A 63 -2.86 11.52 -14.93
N LEU A 64 -2.48 12.73 -14.51
CA LEU A 64 -2.25 13.06 -13.10
C LEU A 64 -3.54 12.97 -12.28
N LEU A 65 -4.63 13.54 -12.78
CA LEU A 65 -5.92 13.52 -12.10
C LEU A 65 -6.46 12.09 -11.95
N ALA A 66 -6.36 11.27 -12.98
CA ALA A 66 -6.78 9.88 -12.90
C ALA A 66 -5.96 9.08 -11.89
N ALA A 67 -4.62 9.21 -11.91
CA ALA A 67 -3.75 8.55 -10.94
C ALA A 67 -4.12 8.95 -9.49
N LEU A 68 -4.24 10.26 -9.23
CA LEU A 68 -4.54 10.79 -7.90
C LEU A 68 -5.94 10.41 -7.41
N THR A 69 -6.95 10.50 -8.28
CA THR A 69 -8.34 10.15 -7.91
C THR A 69 -8.49 8.66 -7.67
N THR A 70 -7.94 7.79 -8.53
CA THR A 70 -7.96 6.34 -8.31
C THR A 70 -7.23 5.95 -7.02
N TYR A 71 -6.07 6.56 -6.76
CA TYR A 71 -5.34 6.37 -5.51
C TYR A 71 -6.19 6.76 -4.29
N ALA A 72 -6.75 7.98 -4.29
CA ALA A 72 -7.57 8.49 -3.20
C ALA A 72 -8.81 7.63 -2.94
N ILE A 73 -9.54 7.25 -4.00
CA ILE A 73 -10.74 6.43 -3.90
C ILE A 73 -10.40 5.03 -3.39
N GLY A 74 -9.40 4.37 -3.97
CA GLY A 74 -9.03 3.01 -3.60
C GLY A 74 -8.58 2.92 -2.14
N ILE A 75 -7.81 3.91 -1.68
CA ILE A 75 -7.41 4.02 -0.29
C ILE A 75 -8.59 4.29 0.64
N ALA A 76 -9.44 5.26 0.31
CA ALA A 76 -10.57 5.63 1.14
C ALA A 76 -11.55 4.46 1.29
N ALA A 77 -11.88 3.81 0.17
CA ALA A 77 -12.70 2.61 0.13
C ALA A 77 -12.05 1.45 0.90
N GLY A 78 -10.77 1.17 0.65
CA GLY A 78 -10.03 0.11 1.32
C GLY A 78 -10.03 0.26 2.84
N ARG A 79 -9.81 1.48 3.32
CA ARG A 79 -9.88 1.81 4.76
C ARG A 79 -11.31 1.74 5.32
N TRP A 80 -12.30 2.20 4.57
CA TRP A 80 -13.69 2.17 5.01
C TRP A 80 -14.18 0.73 5.22
N TYR A 81 -13.95 -0.13 4.24
CA TYR A 81 -14.33 -1.54 4.33
C TYR A 81 -13.53 -2.31 5.39
N THR A 82 -12.22 -2.07 5.51
CA THR A 82 -11.42 -2.71 6.57
C THR A 82 -11.86 -2.26 7.96
N ALA A 83 -12.14 -0.98 8.18
CA ALA A 83 -12.70 -0.48 9.44
C ALA A 83 -14.06 -1.13 9.74
N ARG A 84 -14.95 -1.20 8.74
CA ARG A 84 -16.26 -1.85 8.87
C ARG A 84 -16.13 -3.35 9.21
N ALA A 85 -15.12 -4.03 8.68
CA ALA A 85 -14.87 -5.42 9.00
C ALA A 85 -14.45 -5.63 10.47
N TRP A 86 -13.81 -4.63 11.09
CA TRP A 86 -13.45 -4.67 12.51
C TRP A 86 -14.62 -4.41 13.46
N ASP A 87 -15.71 -3.79 13.00
CA ASP A 87 -16.93 -3.61 13.80
C ASP A 87 -17.59 -4.95 14.18
N PHE A 88 -17.40 -5.98 13.34
CA PHE A 88 -17.89 -7.34 13.61
C PHE A 88 -17.06 -8.07 14.68
N VAL A 89 -15.89 -7.54 15.07
CA VAL A 89 -15.02 -8.14 16.07
C VAL A 89 -15.09 -7.34 17.37
N PRO A 90 -15.58 -7.93 18.48
CA PRO A 90 -15.61 -7.23 19.77
C PRO A 90 -14.23 -6.68 20.13
N ARG A 91 -14.15 -5.39 20.53
CA ARG A 91 -12.88 -4.68 20.76
C ARG A 91 -11.91 -5.41 21.69
N LYS A 92 -12.43 -6.10 22.72
CA LYS A 92 -11.63 -6.87 23.69
C LYS A 92 -11.03 -8.17 23.12
N ARG A 93 -11.44 -8.59 21.92
CA ARG A 93 -11.01 -9.82 21.25
C ARG A 93 -10.25 -9.55 19.94
N GLN A 94 -9.87 -8.32 19.65
CA GLN A 94 -9.22 -7.97 18.38
C GLN A 94 -7.75 -8.40 18.35
N LEU A 95 -7.40 -9.29 17.41
CA LEU A 95 -6.00 -9.61 17.13
C LEU A 95 -5.48 -8.76 15.97
N GLN A 96 -4.88 -7.60 16.25
CA GLN A 96 -4.35 -6.73 15.18
C GLN A 96 -3.13 -7.32 14.44
N ARG A 97 -2.47 -8.33 15.03
CA ARG A 97 -1.17 -8.82 14.55
C ARG A 97 -1.20 -10.21 13.90
N ASP A 98 -2.38 -10.80 13.70
CA ASP A 98 -2.44 -12.11 13.07
C ASP A 98 -2.31 -12.06 11.54
N GLY A 99 -1.79 -13.14 10.96
CA GLY A 99 -1.79 -13.34 9.51
C GLY A 99 -0.51 -12.94 8.80
N MET A 100 0.66 -13.37 9.28
CA MET A 100 1.91 -13.25 8.52
C MET A 100 1.80 -13.91 7.13
N GLY A 101 1.12 -15.05 7.02
CA GLY A 101 0.82 -15.69 5.73
C GLY A 101 -0.02 -14.81 4.81
N TRP A 102 -1.00 -14.07 5.35
CA TRP A 102 -1.81 -13.13 4.58
C TRP A 102 -1.00 -11.90 4.15
N ARG A 103 -0.14 -11.37 5.03
CA ARG A 103 0.77 -10.24 4.71
C ARG A 103 1.80 -10.64 3.66
N MET A 104 2.37 -11.84 3.75
CA MET A 104 3.31 -12.37 2.77
C MET A 104 2.62 -12.67 1.43
N GLY A 105 1.44 -13.30 1.45
CA GLY A 105 0.64 -13.51 0.24
C GLY A 105 0.28 -12.19 -0.42
N ALA A 106 -0.12 -11.19 0.37
CA ALA A 106 -0.44 -9.86 -0.14
C ALA A 106 0.78 -9.13 -0.70
N ALA A 107 1.95 -9.24 -0.07
CA ALA A 107 3.19 -8.66 -0.61
C ALA A 107 3.69 -9.41 -1.85
N GLY A 108 3.51 -10.74 -1.90
CA GLY A 108 3.82 -11.56 -3.07
C GLY A 108 2.94 -11.21 -4.26
N ILE A 109 1.63 -11.06 -4.07
CA ILE A 109 0.71 -10.63 -5.12
C ILE A 109 1.09 -9.24 -5.63
N ASP A 110 1.38 -8.29 -4.75
CA ASP A 110 1.84 -6.95 -5.15
C ASP A 110 3.15 -6.99 -5.92
N ALA A 111 4.12 -7.79 -5.46
CA ALA A 111 5.42 -7.93 -6.10
C ALA A 111 5.27 -8.53 -7.51
N VAL A 112 4.49 -9.59 -7.65
CA VAL A 112 4.19 -10.20 -8.95
C VAL A 112 3.44 -9.23 -9.85
N ALA A 113 2.43 -8.53 -9.33
CA ALA A 113 1.67 -7.54 -10.08
C ALA A 113 2.55 -6.38 -10.56
N LEU A 114 3.48 -5.92 -9.72
CA LEU A 114 4.45 -4.88 -10.08
C LEU A 114 5.37 -5.33 -11.22
N VAL A 115 5.98 -6.51 -11.09
CA VAL A 115 6.88 -7.05 -12.11
C VAL A 115 6.11 -7.29 -13.41
N ALA A 116 4.93 -7.89 -13.35
CA ALA A 116 4.07 -8.13 -14.51
C ALA A 116 3.64 -6.82 -15.19
N ALA A 117 3.24 -5.80 -14.42
CA ALA A 117 2.88 -4.50 -14.96
C ALA A 117 4.09 -3.81 -15.62
N THR A 118 5.28 -3.95 -15.04
CA THR A 118 6.52 -3.41 -15.62
C THR A 118 6.83 -4.10 -16.95
N ILE A 119 6.74 -5.43 -17.00
CA ILE A 119 6.95 -6.21 -18.23
C ILE A 119 5.91 -5.83 -19.28
N ALA A 120 4.63 -5.78 -18.93
CA ALA A 120 3.56 -5.40 -19.85
C ALA A 120 3.76 -3.97 -20.39
N PHE A 121 4.11 -3.02 -19.52
CA PHE A 121 4.42 -1.65 -19.91
C PHE A 121 5.59 -1.60 -20.89
N VAL A 122 6.65 -2.36 -20.62
CA VAL A 122 7.81 -2.46 -21.51
C VAL A 122 7.45 -3.06 -22.86
N LEU A 123 6.67 -4.15 -22.89
CA LEU A 123 6.25 -4.80 -24.13
C LEU A 123 5.39 -3.85 -24.98
N VAL A 124 4.45 -3.13 -24.35
CA VAL A 124 3.63 -2.10 -25.00
C VAL A 124 4.49 -0.95 -25.50
N ALA A 125 5.46 -0.49 -24.69
CA ALA A 125 6.39 0.58 -25.07
C ALA A 125 7.20 0.22 -26.30
N HIS A 126 7.68 -1.02 -26.37
CA HIS A 126 8.43 -1.53 -27.50
C HIS A 126 7.55 -1.72 -28.76
N ALA A 127 6.33 -2.26 -28.59
CA ALA A 127 5.40 -2.51 -29.70
C ALA A 127 4.84 -1.21 -30.33
N HIS A 128 4.59 -0.18 -29.52
CA HIS A 128 3.87 1.02 -29.96
C HIS A 128 4.72 2.29 -30.12
N ARG A 129 6.06 2.20 -30.05
CA ARG A 129 6.97 3.37 -30.08
C ARG A 129 6.50 4.49 -29.14
N VAL A 130 6.24 4.13 -27.89
CA VAL A 130 5.72 5.05 -26.89
C VAL A 130 6.65 6.27 -26.74
N PRO A 131 6.11 7.50 -26.63
CA PRO A 131 6.93 8.69 -26.45
C PRO A 131 7.86 8.55 -25.26
N LEU A 132 9.15 8.89 -25.44
CA LEU A 132 10.19 8.75 -24.42
C LEU A 132 9.81 9.42 -23.08
N ALA A 133 9.04 10.51 -23.14
CA ALA A 133 8.53 11.20 -21.96
C ALA A 133 7.69 10.30 -21.03
N VAL A 134 6.81 9.45 -21.58
CA VAL A 134 5.95 8.56 -20.79
C VAL A 134 6.80 7.51 -20.06
N LEU A 135 7.81 6.98 -20.75
CA LEU A 135 8.74 5.99 -20.20
C LEU A 135 9.58 6.59 -19.06
N VAL A 136 10.07 7.81 -19.25
CA VAL A 136 10.88 8.52 -18.25
C VAL A 136 10.07 8.94 -17.02
N PHE A 137 8.78 9.26 -17.19
CA PHE A 137 7.87 9.49 -16.07
C PHE A 137 7.64 8.24 -15.23
N ALA A 138 7.36 7.10 -15.87
CA ALA A 138 7.18 5.83 -15.17
C ALA A 138 8.47 5.41 -14.44
N LEU A 139 9.64 5.59 -15.07
CA LEU A 139 10.96 5.38 -14.46
C LEU A 139 11.16 6.25 -13.21
N GLY A 140 10.88 7.54 -13.30
CA GLY A 140 11.00 8.46 -12.16
C GLY A 140 10.12 8.06 -10.98
N ALA A 141 8.91 7.58 -11.25
CA ALA A 141 8.01 7.06 -10.23
C ALA A 141 8.56 5.79 -9.57
N VAL A 142 9.07 4.82 -10.34
CA VAL A 142 9.67 3.57 -9.81
C VAL A 142 10.86 3.87 -8.90
N VAL A 143 11.73 4.81 -9.28
CA VAL A 143 12.89 5.21 -8.46
C VAL A 143 12.45 5.75 -7.11
N VAL A 144 11.49 6.69 -7.09
CA VAL A 144 10.99 7.26 -5.84
C VAL A 144 10.30 6.22 -4.97
N ILE A 145 9.52 5.30 -5.56
CA ILE A 145 8.89 4.21 -4.81
C ILE A 145 9.96 3.33 -4.16
N GLY A 146 11.06 3.03 -4.87
CA GLY A 146 12.18 2.26 -4.34
C GLY A 146 12.87 2.96 -3.16
N LEU A 147 13.09 4.27 -3.27
CA LEU A 147 13.65 5.08 -2.19
C LEU A 147 12.74 5.10 -0.95
N LEU A 148 11.43 5.28 -1.14
CA LEU A 148 10.47 5.25 -0.03
C LEU A 148 10.45 3.89 0.67
N GLN A 149 10.42 2.80 -0.09
CA GLN A 149 10.43 1.44 0.48
C GLN A 149 11.77 1.11 1.17
N GLY A 150 12.89 1.53 0.59
CA GLY A 150 14.21 1.38 1.18
C GLY A 150 14.34 2.17 2.49
N GLY A 151 13.86 3.42 2.50
CA GLY A 151 13.85 4.26 3.70
C GLY A 151 13.01 3.66 4.84
N GLU A 152 11.84 3.10 4.53
CA GLU A 152 11.03 2.40 5.52
C GLU A 152 11.71 1.14 6.08
N LEU A 153 12.47 0.43 5.26
CA LEU A 153 13.24 -0.73 5.69
C LEU A 153 14.39 -0.34 6.62
N VAL A 154 15.12 0.72 6.29
CA VAL A 154 16.17 1.28 7.17
C VAL A 154 15.58 1.77 8.49
N TYR A 155 14.42 2.44 8.45
CA TYR A 155 13.71 2.86 9.65
C TYR A 155 13.27 1.67 10.53
N LEU A 156 12.80 0.59 9.91
CA LEU A 156 12.45 -0.63 10.64
C LEU A 156 13.65 -1.45 11.10
N ALA A 157 14.81 -1.31 10.46
CA ALA A 157 16.05 -1.94 10.91
C ALA A 157 16.67 -1.21 12.11
N THR A 158 16.49 0.11 12.17
CA THR A 158 17.02 0.97 13.25
C THR A 158 16.16 0.98 14.50
N ARG A 159 14.84 0.82 14.38
CA ARG A 159 13.99 0.43 15.51
C ARG A 159 14.06 -1.09 15.68
N THR A 160 13.93 -1.60 16.90
CA THR A 160 13.84 -3.05 17.21
C THR A 160 12.56 -3.68 16.67
N ALA A 161 12.32 -3.60 15.35
CA ALA A 161 11.20 -4.22 14.69
C ALA A 161 11.49 -5.71 14.55
N THR A 162 10.46 -6.52 14.81
CA THR A 162 10.56 -7.97 14.69
C THR A 162 10.80 -8.34 13.22
N ARG A 163 11.70 -9.29 12.94
CA ARG A 163 12.03 -9.80 11.58
C ARG A 163 10.80 -10.05 10.68
N ARG A 164 9.67 -10.40 11.30
CA ARG A 164 8.37 -10.67 10.67
C ARG A 164 7.73 -9.44 10.01
N ASP A 165 7.97 -8.23 10.53
CA ASP A 165 7.43 -6.98 9.99
C ASP A 165 8.29 -6.45 8.82
N ALA A 166 9.54 -6.90 8.69
CA ALA A 166 10.47 -6.50 7.62
C ALA A 166 10.32 -7.34 6.34
N LEU A 167 10.03 -8.64 6.46
CA LEU A 167 9.98 -9.59 5.33
C LEU A 167 9.07 -9.17 4.15
N PRO A 168 7.80 -8.75 4.37
CA PRO A 168 6.94 -8.32 3.28
C PRO A 168 7.49 -7.10 2.53
N LYS A 169 8.19 -6.21 3.25
CA LYS A 169 8.80 -5.01 2.67
C LYS A 169 10.04 -5.35 1.86
N ILE A 170 10.84 -6.33 2.29
CA ILE A 170 12.00 -6.81 1.53
C ILE A 170 11.55 -7.38 0.18
N VAL A 171 10.49 -8.22 0.18
CA VAL A 171 9.93 -8.78 -1.06
C VAL A 171 9.50 -7.67 -2.02
N MET A 172 8.81 -6.66 -1.50
CA MET A 172 8.35 -5.54 -2.31
C MET A 172 9.51 -4.67 -2.82
N LEU A 173 10.55 -4.44 -1.99
CA LEU A 173 11.76 -3.73 -2.40
C LEU A 173 12.50 -4.48 -3.52
N ILE A 174 12.64 -5.80 -3.41
CA ILE A 174 13.25 -6.63 -4.45
C ILE A 174 12.47 -6.48 -5.76
N ALA A 175 11.13 -6.51 -5.71
CA ALA A 175 10.30 -6.31 -6.90
C ALA A 175 10.52 -4.93 -7.52
N VAL A 176 10.63 -3.87 -6.71
CA VAL A 176 10.94 -2.52 -7.21
C VAL A 176 12.34 -2.45 -7.83
N VAL A 177 13.34 -3.09 -7.22
CA VAL A 177 14.70 -3.15 -7.78
C VAL A 177 14.72 -3.89 -9.11
N ILE A 178 14.05 -5.04 -9.21
CA ILE A 178 13.92 -5.81 -10.46
C ILE A 178 13.21 -4.97 -11.54
N SER A 179 12.09 -4.33 -11.20
CA SER A 179 11.38 -3.44 -12.11
C SER A 179 12.23 -2.26 -12.58
N GLY A 180 13.00 -1.65 -11.67
CA GLY A 180 13.93 -0.58 -11.98
C GLY A 180 15.06 -1.03 -12.90
N LEU A 181 15.66 -2.20 -12.64
CA LEU A 181 16.69 -2.80 -13.49
C LEU A 181 16.18 -3.09 -14.90
N ILE A 182 15.00 -3.68 -15.03
CA ILE A 182 14.35 -3.93 -16.34
C ILE A 182 14.18 -2.61 -17.10
N ALA A 183 13.70 -1.57 -16.42
CA ALA A 183 13.44 -0.29 -17.06
C ALA A 183 14.74 0.47 -17.42
N VAL A 184 15.79 0.35 -16.60
CA VAL A 184 17.13 0.93 -16.88
C VAL A 184 17.84 0.20 -18.02
N LEU A 185 17.84 -1.13 -18.03
CA LEU A 185 18.47 -1.93 -19.09
C LEU A 185 17.98 -1.56 -20.49
N ILE A 186 16.74 -1.10 -20.60
CA ILE A 186 16.12 -0.66 -21.85
C ILE A 186 16.41 0.83 -22.13
N GLY A 187 16.61 1.65 -21.09
CA GLY A 187 16.92 3.09 -21.20
C GLY A 187 18.37 3.46 -21.49
N ILE A 188 19.33 2.51 -21.35
CA ILE A 188 20.79 2.73 -21.43
C ILE A 188 21.28 3.28 -22.80
N GLY A 189 20.43 3.39 -23.82
CA GLY A 189 20.78 3.99 -25.11
C GLY A 189 20.44 5.48 -25.29
N THR A 190 19.90 6.17 -24.27
CA THR A 190 19.29 7.49 -24.46
C THR A 190 20.08 8.63 -23.81
N ALA A 191 20.37 9.68 -24.59
CA ALA A 191 20.98 10.91 -24.08
C ALA A 191 19.98 11.66 -23.19
N TRP A 192 20.31 11.82 -21.91
CA TRP A 192 19.45 12.47 -20.92
C TRP A 192 19.38 13.97 -21.17
N HIS A 193 18.37 14.39 -21.93
CA HIS A 193 18.10 15.81 -22.12
C HIS A 193 17.41 16.42 -20.86
N PRO A 194 17.63 17.71 -20.53
CA PRO A 194 17.05 18.34 -19.34
C PRO A 194 15.51 18.27 -19.27
N GLN A 195 14.83 18.22 -20.42
CA GLN A 195 13.38 18.02 -20.48
C GLN A 195 12.95 16.65 -19.96
N LEU A 196 13.71 15.60 -20.25
CA LEU A 196 13.44 14.24 -19.76
C LEU A 196 13.63 14.16 -18.25
N VAL A 197 14.66 14.84 -17.72
CA VAL A 197 14.88 14.93 -16.27
C VAL A 197 13.69 15.60 -15.58
N ARG A 198 13.13 16.68 -16.15
CA ARG A 198 11.91 17.32 -15.59
C ARG A 198 10.72 16.36 -15.58
N VAL A 199 10.53 15.58 -16.65
CA VAL A 199 9.44 14.60 -16.74
C VAL A 199 9.62 13.46 -15.72
N ALA A 200 10.85 12.98 -15.51
CA ALA A 200 11.17 12.02 -14.45
C ALA A 200 10.85 12.59 -13.06
N LEU A 201 11.23 13.84 -12.81
CA LEU A 201 10.95 14.53 -11.56
C LEU A 201 9.45 14.72 -11.33
N LEU A 202 8.65 14.94 -12.38
CA LEU A 202 7.19 14.96 -12.27
C LEU A 202 6.62 13.59 -11.93
N GLY A 203 7.13 12.51 -12.53
CA GLY A 203 6.77 11.13 -12.17
C GLY A 203 7.08 10.82 -10.71
N GLY A 204 8.30 11.13 -10.25
CA GLY A 204 8.66 11.00 -8.85
C GLY A 204 7.87 11.93 -7.92
N GLY A 205 7.63 13.16 -8.35
CA GLY A 205 6.88 14.17 -7.61
C GLY A 205 5.43 13.77 -7.37
N THR A 206 4.79 13.10 -8.32
CA THR A 206 3.40 12.61 -8.15
C THR A 206 3.31 11.50 -7.11
N VAL A 207 4.30 10.61 -7.06
CA VAL A 207 4.42 9.61 -5.99
C VAL A 207 4.61 10.28 -4.64
N LEU A 208 5.50 11.28 -4.54
CA LEU A 208 5.70 12.02 -3.29
C LEU A 208 4.45 12.79 -2.86
N LEU A 209 3.74 13.39 -3.82
CA LEU A 209 2.51 14.13 -3.55
C LEU A 209 1.39 13.18 -3.07
N ALA A 210 1.24 12.02 -3.70
CA ALA A 210 0.32 10.98 -3.25
C ALA A 210 0.67 10.48 -1.83
N GLN A 211 1.95 10.24 -1.57
CA GLN A 211 2.44 9.79 -0.26
C GLN A 211 2.26 10.85 0.84
N THR A 212 2.52 12.12 0.54
CA THR A 212 2.36 13.22 1.50
C THR A 212 0.88 13.50 1.79
N LEU A 213 0.02 13.51 0.77
CA LEU A 213 -1.44 13.57 0.93
C LEU A 213 -1.93 12.45 1.85
N TRP A 214 -1.44 11.24 1.62
CA TRP A 214 -1.76 10.10 2.48
C TRP A 214 -1.33 10.33 3.92
N TRP A 215 -0.11 10.82 4.14
CA TRP A 215 0.42 11.05 5.48
C TRP A 215 -0.37 12.14 6.22
N VAL A 216 -0.69 13.24 5.54
CA VAL A 216 -1.54 14.32 6.07
C VAL A 216 -2.92 13.79 6.45
N PHE A 217 -3.53 12.98 5.58
CA PHE A 217 -4.83 12.36 5.84
C PHE A 217 -4.79 11.38 7.03
N ASP A 218 -3.72 10.60 7.18
CA ASP A 218 -3.56 9.69 8.31
C ASP A 218 -3.41 10.45 9.64
N VAL A 219 -2.60 11.50 9.65
CA VAL A 219 -2.37 12.34 10.83
C VAL A 219 -3.65 13.09 11.23
N SER A 220 -4.36 13.69 10.29
CA SER A 220 -5.58 14.45 10.58
C SER A 220 -6.66 13.58 11.21
N ARG A 221 -6.82 12.35 10.71
CA ARG A 221 -7.80 11.41 11.25
C ARG A 221 -7.42 10.87 12.64
N ARG A 222 -6.14 10.55 12.88
CA ARG A 222 -5.67 10.16 14.24
C ARG A 222 -5.97 11.25 15.27
N ARG A 223 -5.85 12.52 14.87
CA ARG A 223 -6.22 13.67 15.72
C ARG A 223 -7.72 13.69 15.99
N GLN A 224 -8.56 13.47 14.97
CA GLN A 224 -10.02 13.40 15.13
C GLN A 224 -10.45 12.26 16.07
N ASP A 225 -9.86 11.07 15.93
CA ASP A 225 -10.15 9.92 16.80
C ASP A 225 -9.71 10.16 18.25
N ALA A 226 -8.62 10.92 18.46
CA ALA A 226 -8.15 11.30 19.79
C ALA A 226 -9.08 12.32 20.46
N THR A 227 -9.64 13.26 19.69
CA THR A 227 -10.61 14.24 20.19
C THR A 227 -12.01 13.66 20.42
N ALA A 228 -12.39 12.62 19.68
CA ALA A 228 -13.72 11.99 19.78
C ALA A 228 -13.84 10.97 20.94
N ARG A 229 -12.77 10.66 21.67
CA ARG A 229 -12.84 9.82 22.87
C ARG A 229 -13.18 10.69 24.08
N PRO A 230 -14.40 10.58 24.67
CA PRO A 230 -14.63 11.16 25.99
C PRO A 230 -13.63 10.53 26.96
N ARG A 231 -12.93 11.38 27.72
CA ARG A 231 -12.10 10.92 28.85
C ARG A 231 -13.06 10.23 29.82
N CYS A 232 -12.95 8.91 29.98
CA CYS A 232 -13.63 8.25 31.09
C CYS A 232 -13.11 8.91 32.38
N PRO A 233 -13.99 9.35 33.29
CA PRO A 233 -13.55 9.73 34.63
C PRO A 233 -12.84 8.51 35.25
N GLN A 234 -11.63 8.75 35.76
CA GLN A 234 -10.85 7.78 36.52
C GLN A 234 -11.51 7.51 37.87
#